data_AF-A0A929XF77-F1
#
_entry.id   AF-A0A929XF77-F1
#
_cell.length_a   1.000
_cell.length_b   1.000
_cell.length_c   1.000
_cell.angle_alpha   90.00
_cell.angle_beta   90.00
_cell.angle_gamma   90.00
#
_symmetry.space_group_name_H-M   'P 1'
#
loop_
_entity.id
_entity.type
_entity.pdbx_description
1 polymer ?
#
loop_
_entity_poly.entity_id
_entity_poly.type
_entity_poly.pdbx_seq_one_letter_code
_entity_poly.pdbx_strand_id
1 'polypeptide(L)'
;MDNILEQIDLYKEKVLQYHYEVSSIIEHNLTKGLLREQYIKDLIEKDMPNTKTYSGIIVYNNKQSPQTDLITLNDNCNLNNINIFDINNVKNIFEIKSKMQTKHIKTINNTLKELKFTNPNIKGGIICYKLDCNESNLLKKFGFTFDKDIKSYINNEKDFYEFSSIDYIISFDSDNEFILSRDISNRFVLDKKKPIISKFLMIFK
;
A
#
# COMPACT_ATOMS: atom_id res chain seq x y z
N MET A 1 30.43 0.41 -3.24
CA MET A 1 30.08 -1.01 -3.44
C MET A 1 28.82 -1.21 -2.63
N ASP A 2 27.68 -1.42 -3.29
CA ASP A 2 26.41 -1.58 -2.60
C ASP A 2 26.48 -2.83 -1.73
N ASN A 3 26.03 -2.72 -0.48
CA ASN A 3 26.04 -3.83 0.47
C ASN A 3 25.20 -4.99 -0.09
N ILE A 4 25.59 -6.25 0.18
CA ILE A 4 24.83 -7.43 -0.24
C ILE A 4 23.33 -7.36 0.14
N LEU A 5 22.99 -6.73 1.26
CA LEU A 5 21.60 -6.51 1.67
C LEU A 5 20.85 -5.61 0.68
N GLU A 6 21.47 -4.52 0.23
CA GLU A 6 20.89 -3.60 -0.76
C GLU A 6 20.72 -4.28 -2.13
N GLN A 7 21.66 -5.16 -2.50
CA GLN A 7 21.54 -5.98 -3.71
C GLN A 7 20.38 -6.97 -3.62
N ILE A 8 20.17 -7.60 -2.45
CA ILE A 8 19.04 -8.50 -2.20
C ILE A 8 17.72 -7.73 -2.26
N ASP A 9 17.64 -6.55 -1.68
CA ASP A 9 16.44 -5.70 -1.75
C ASP A 9 16.15 -5.30 -3.20
N LEU A 10 17.16 -4.86 -3.95
CA LEU A 10 16.99 -4.54 -5.36
C LEU A 10 16.53 -5.76 -6.17
N TYR A 11 17.08 -6.94 -5.92
CA TYR A 11 16.64 -8.18 -6.56
C TYR A 11 15.15 -8.44 -6.29
N LYS A 12 14.71 -8.41 -5.03
CA LYS A 12 13.31 -8.65 -4.66
C LYS A 12 12.37 -7.67 -5.33
N GLU A 13 12.74 -6.39 -5.37
CA GLU A 13 11.96 -5.34 -6.01
C GLU A 13 11.83 -5.56 -7.52
N LYS A 14 12.93 -5.95 -8.17
CA LYS A 14 12.93 -6.27 -9.61
C LYS A 14 12.08 -7.50 -9.90
N VAL A 15 12.16 -8.55 -9.10
CA VAL A 15 11.30 -9.73 -9.27
C VAL A 15 9.83 -9.37 -9.09
N LEU A 16 9.49 -8.53 -8.11
CA LEU A 16 8.12 -8.03 -7.95
C LEU A 16 7.65 -7.25 -9.18
N GLN A 17 8.50 -6.37 -9.73
CA GLN A 17 8.22 -5.64 -10.96
C GLN A 17 8.01 -6.57 -12.16
N TYR A 18 8.89 -7.57 -12.36
CA TYR A 18 8.75 -8.55 -13.42
C TYR A 18 7.53 -9.46 -13.24
N HIS A 19 7.11 -9.74 -12.00
CA HIS A 19 5.91 -10.52 -11.75
C HIS A 19 4.66 -9.87 -12.36
N TYR A 20 4.60 -8.53 -12.40
CA TYR A 20 3.55 -7.81 -13.13
C TYR A 20 3.56 -8.14 -14.64
N GLU A 21 4.74 -8.16 -15.26
CA GLU A 21 4.89 -8.45 -16.69
C GLU A 21 4.58 -9.92 -17.00
N VAL A 22 5.14 -10.85 -16.22
CA VAL A 22 4.97 -12.30 -16.44
C VAL A 22 3.50 -12.71 -16.28
N SER A 23 2.81 -12.17 -15.27
CA SER A 23 1.37 -12.46 -15.07
C SER A 23 0.48 -11.93 -16.20
N SER A 24 1.00 -11.13 -17.14
CA SER A 24 0.25 -10.70 -18.32
C SER A 24 -0.11 -11.85 -19.27
N ILE A 25 0.64 -12.97 -19.22
CA ILE A 25 0.38 -14.21 -19.97
C ILE A 25 -0.99 -14.80 -19.62
N ILE A 26 -1.49 -14.55 -18.40
CA ILE A 26 -2.82 -14.98 -17.98
C ILE A 26 -3.88 -14.04 -18.56
N GLU A 27 -4.78 -14.53 -19.40
CA GLU A 27 -5.84 -13.69 -19.98
C GLU A 27 -6.93 -13.31 -18.97
N HIS A 28 -7.29 -14.24 -18.09
CA HIS A 28 -8.35 -14.04 -17.10
C HIS A 28 -7.93 -13.02 -16.03
N ASN A 29 -8.57 -11.85 -16.04
CA ASN A 29 -8.19 -10.71 -15.20
C ASN A 29 -8.28 -10.98 -13.69
N LEU A 30 -9.27 -11.75 -13.23
CA LEU A 30 -9.40 -12.07 -11.81
C LEU A 30 -8.24 -12.95 -11.34
N THR A 31 -7.91 -14.00 -12.09
CA THR A 31 -6.76 -14.88 -11.78
C THR A 31 -5.46 -14.08 -11.77
N LYS A 32 -5.28 -13.17 -12.72
CA LYS A 32 -4.12 -12.27 -12.79
C LYS A 32 -4.02 -11.35 -11.56
N GLY A 33 -5.14 -10.81 -11.09
CA GLY A 33 -5.21 -10.02 -9.86
C GLY A 33 -4.78 -10.84 -8.64
N LEU A 34 -5.41 -12.00 -8.46
CA LEU A 34 -5.14 -12.92 -7.35
C LEU A 34 -3.67 -13.36 -7.26
N LEU A 35 -3.04 -13.68 -8.40
CA LEU A 35 -1.62 -14.04 -8.43
C LEU A 35 -0.73 -12.89 -7.91
N ARG A 36 -1.04 -11.66 -8.31
CA ARG A 36 -0.29 -10.46 -7.91
C ARG A 36 -0.52 -10.08 -6.45
N GLU A 37 -1.73 -10.27 -5.96
CA GLU A 37 -2.05 -10.11 -4.55
C GLU A 37 -1.31 -11.14 -3.70
N GLN A 38 -1.37 -12.41 -4.09
CA GLN A 38 -0.69 -13.50 -3.39
C GLN A 38 0.83 -13.30 -3.36
N TYR A 39 1.43 -12.87 -4.47
CA TYR A 39 2.87 -12.63 -4.52
C TYR A 39 3.34 -11.57 -3.51
N ILE A 40 2.59 -10.46 -3.36
CA ILE A 40 2.91 -9.42 -2.37
C ILE A 40 2.79 -9.98 -0.95
N LYS A 41 1.75 -10.78 -0.68
CA LYS A 41 1.54 -11.42 0.62
C LYS A 41 2.66 -12.38 0.96
N ASP A 42 3.00 -13.28 0.04
CA ASP A 42 4.08 -14.25 0.21
C ASP A 42 5.42 -13.55 0.48
N LEU A 43 5.70 -12.46 -0.22
CA LEU A 43 6.89 -11.64 0.01
C LEU A 43 6.90 -11.06 1.43
N ILE A 44 5.79 -10.48 1.90
CA ILE A 44 5.69 -9.94 3.26
C ILE A 44 5.89 -11.04 4.29
N GLU A 45 5.15 -12.15 4.20
CA GLU A 45 5.22 -13.23 5.19
C GLU A 45 6.58 -13.92 5.23
N LYS A 46 7.28 -13.99 4.09
CA LYS A 46 8.62 -14.56 4.01
C LYS A 46 9.67 -13.69 4.69
N ASP A 47 9.57 -12.37 4.53
CA ASP A 47 10.57 -11.43 5.04
C ASP A 47 10.22 -10.89 6.44
N MET A 48 8.95 -10.96 6.83
CA MET A 48 8.42 -10.55 8.14
C MET A 48 7.78 -11.76 8.84
N PRO A 49 8.58 -12.59 9.53
CA PRO A 49 8.14 -13.91 10.01
C PRO A 49 7.01 -13.87 11.05
N ASN A 50 6.84 -12.75 11.73
CA ASN A 50 5.76 -12.55 12.71
C ASN A 50 4.50 -11.91 12.09
N THR A 51 4.51 -11.65 10.79
CA THR A 51 3.40 -11.00 10.09
C THR A 51 2.67 -12.01 9.25
N LYS A 52 1.38 -12.15 9.52
CA LYS A 52 0.45 -12.91 8.68
C LYS A 52 -0.46 -11.96 7.91
N THR A 53 -0.73 -12.33 6.66
CA THR A 53 -1.52 -11.55 5.74
C THR A 53 -2.79 -12.30 5.36
N TYR A 54 -3.88 -11.57 5.19
CA TYR A 54 -5.19 -12.14 4.90
C TYR A 54 -5.89 -11.36 3.79
N SER A 55 -6.75 -12.02 3.04
CA SER A 55 -7.86 -11.35 2.35
C SER A 55 -9.13 -11.63 3.12
N GLY A 56 -9.99 -10.63 3.26
CA GLY A 56 -11.22 -10.83 4.00
C GLY A 56 -12.08 -9.59 4.11
N ILE A 57 -13.08 -9.69 4.99
CA ILE A 57 -14.02 -8.61 5.29
C ILE A 57 -13.77 -8.14 6.72
N ILE A 58 -13.99 -6.86 6.98
CA ILE A 58 -13.86 -6.27 8.31
C ILE A 58 -15.25 -5.89 8.81
N VAL A 59 -15.61 -6.33 10.00
CA VAL A 59 -16.90 -6.05 10.64
C VAL A 59 -16.76 -4.94 11.68
N TYR A 60 -17.68 -3.97 11.66
CA TYR A 60 -17.67 -2.80 12.52
C TYR A 60 -19.08 -2.21 12.63
N ASN A 61 -19.54 -1.82 13.82
CA ASN A 61 -20.82 -1.11 14.02
C ASN A 61 -22.03 -1.74 13.28
N ASN A 62 -22.18 -3.07 13.30
CA ASN A 62 -23.20 -3.82 12.54
C ASN A 62 -23.15 -3.62 11.01
N LYS A 63 -22.01 -3.18 10.49
CA LYS A 63 -21.68 -3.04 9.07
C LYS A 63 -20.49 -3.94 8.74
N GLN A 64 -20.21 -4.02 7.45
CA GLN A 64 -19.05 -4.72 6.93
C GLN A 64 -18.37 -3.90 5.84
N SER A 65 -17.05 -4.04 5.73
CA SER A 65 -16.30 -3.49 4.61
C SER A 65 -16.57 -4.28 3.33
N PRO A 66 -16.20 -3.74 2.14
CA PRO A 66 -15.90 -4.58 0.99
C PRO A 66 -14.80 -5.60 1.33
N GLN A 67 -14.65 -6.62 0.48
CA GLN A 67 -13.50 -7.52 0.57
C GLN A 67 -12.21 -6.71 0.34
N THR A 68 -11.27 -6.84 1.27
CA THR A 68 -9.96 -6.20 1.23
C THR A 68 -8.90 -7.20 0.76
N ASP A 69 -8.01 -6.73 -0.12
CA ASP A 69 -6.96 -7.54 -0.72
C ASP A 69 -5.90 -7.97 0.31
N LEU A 70 -5.49 -7.09 1.22
CA LEU A 70 -4.48 -7.39 2.26
C LEU A 70 -4.85 -6.78 3.61
N ILE A 71 -4.96 -7.65 4.61
CA ILE A 71 -5.19 -7.34 6.02
C ILE A 71 -4.04 -7.94 6.84
N THR A 72 -3.55 -7.19 7.82
CA THR A 72 -2.71 -7.73 8.91
C THR A 72 -3.38 -7.45 10.23
N LEU A 73 -3.19 -8.32 11.21
CA LEU A 73 -3.85 -8.24 12.50
C LEU A 73 -2.89 -7.75 13.59
N ASN A 74 -3.47 -7.31 14.71
CA ASN A 74 -2.72 -7.09 15.94
C ASN A 74 -2.22 -8.43 16.50
N ASP A 75 -1.20 -8.36 17.34
CA ASP A 75 -0.67 -9.56 17.99
C ASP A 75 -1.73 -10.23 18.86
N ASN A 76 -1.72 -11.57 18.91
CA ASN A 76 -2.59 -12.41 19.74
C ASN A 76 -4.10 -12.28 19.46
N CYS A 77 -4.51 -11.89 18.26
CA CYS A 77 -5.92 -11.91 17.86
C CYS A 77 -6.42 -13.35 17.63
N ASN A 78 -7.64 -13.63 18.11
CA ASN A 78 -8.33 -14.89 17.80
C ASN A 78 -8.71 -14.92 16.32
N LEU A 79 -8.24 -15.94 15.62
CA LEU A 79 -8.63 -16.22 14.25
C LEU A 79 -9.92 -17.04 14.23
N ASN A 80 -10.75 -16.79 13.23
CA ASN A 80 -11.84 -17.68 12.85
C ASN A 80 -11.47 -18.41 11.56
N ASN A 81 -12.26 -19.41 11.19
CA ASN A 81 -12.02 -20.21 9.98
C ASN A 81 -12.59 -19.54 8.71
N ILE A 82 -13.14 -18.33 8.82
CA ILE A 82 -13.89 -17.65 7.76
C ILE A 82 -13.42 -16.20 7.78
N ASN A 83 -12.39 -15.85 6.98
CA ASN A 83 -11.67 -14.56 6.92
C ASN A 83 -12.54 -13.29 7.08
N ILE A 84 -13.02 -13.05 8.29
CA ILE A 84 -13.92 -12.00 8.71
C ILE A 84 -13.34 -11.49 10.02
N PHE A 85 -12.94 -10.24 10.05
CA PHE A 85 -12.12 -9.71 11.15
C PHE A 85 -12.87 -8.60 11.88
N ASP A 86 -12.93 -8.70 13.21
CA ASP A 86 -13.36 -7.57 14.02
C ASP A 86 -12.40 -6.41 13.82
N ILE A 87 -12.93 -5.20 13.66
CA ILE A 87 -12.14 -4.00 13.40
C ILE A 87 -11.08 -3.72 14.47
N ASN A 88 -11.29 -4.14 15.72
CA ASN A 88 -10.32 -3.95 16.80
C ASN A 88 -9.12 -4.89 16.70
N ASN A 89 -9.24 -5.97 15.92
CA ASN A 89 -8.16 -6.91 15.66
C ASN A 89 -7.31 -6.51 14.44
N VAL A 90 -7.73 -5.53 13.65
CA VAL A 90 -7.05 -5.14 12.42
C VAL A 90 -5.94 -4.12 12.72
N LYS A 91 -4.73 -4.37 12.19
CA LYS A 91 -3.56 -3.48 12.25
C LYS A 91 -3.43 -2.66 10.97
N ASN A 92 -3.31 -3.34 9.83
CA ASN A 92 -3.17 -2.69 8.52
C ASN A 92 -4.17 -3.20 7.49
N ILE A 93 -4.54 -2.32 6.55
CA ILE A 93 -5.48 -2.57 5.44
C ILE A 93 -4.90 -1.99 4.14
N PHE A 94 -4.75 -2.83 3.12
CA PHE A 94 -4.30 -2.39 1.80
C PHE A 94 -5.16 -2.95 0.68
N GLU A 95 -5.46 -2.09 -0.28
CA GLU A 95 -5.89 -2.48 -1.62
C GLU A 95 -4.65 -2.72 -2.48
N ILE A 96 -4.67 -3.78 -3.29
CA ILE A 96 -3.60 -4.08 -4.24
C ILE A 96 -4.17 -3.88 -5.64
N LYS A 97 -3.51 -3.05 -6.45
CA LYS A 97 -3.95 -2.78 -7.82
C LYS A 97 -2.83 -2.97 -8.82
N SER A 98 -3.16 -3.74 -9.85
CA SER A 98 -2.27 -3.93 -11.01
C SER A 98 -1.94 -2.61 -11.69
N LYS A 99 -2.96 -1.77 -11.90
CA LYS A 99 -2.86 -0.41 -12.43
C LYS A 99 -3.69 0.50 -11.53
N MET A 100 -3.05 1.49 -10.90
CA MET A 100 -3.73 2.39 -9.98
C MET A 100 -4.22 3.65 -10.69
N GLN A 101 -5.51 3.94 -10.54
CA GLN A 101 -6.13 5.19 -10.97
C GLN A 101 -6.59 5.98 -9.74
N THR A 102 -6.79 7.29 -9.88
CA THR A 102 -7.31 8.16 -8.81
C THR A 102 -8.62 7.66 -8.20
N LYS A 103 -9.50 7.02 -8.99
CA LYS A 103 -10.76 6.44 -8.50
C LYS A 103 -10.53 5.34 -7.46
N HIS A 104 -9.47 4.55 -7.59
CA HIS A 104 -9.13 3.50 -6.62
C HIS A 104 -8.72 4.12 -5.28
N ILE A 105 -7.94 5.20 -5.31
CA ILE A 105 -7.54 5.95 -4.11
C ILE A 105 -8.77 6.57 -3.43
N LYS A 106 -9.70 7.14 -4.21
CA LYS A 106 -10.95 7.66 -3.65
C LYS A 106 -11.76 6.56 -2.95
N THR A 107 -11.87 5.37 -3.55
CA THR A 107 -12.57 4.23 -2.95
C THR A 107 -11.96 3.84 -1.62
N ILE A 108 -10.65 3.54 -1.58
CA ILE A 108 -10.01 3.10 -0.33
C ILE A 108 -9.97 4.21 0.73
N ASN A 109 -9.84 5.48 0.32
CA ASN A 109 -9.93 6.60 1.26
C ASN A 109 -11.29 6.65 1.96
N ASN A 110 -12.38 6.42 1.24
CA ASN A 110 -13.72 6.40 1.82
C ASN A 110 -13.90 5.20 2.79
N THR A 111 -13.43 4.02 2.40
CA THR A 111 -13.43 2.84 3.28
C THR A 111 -12.62 3.09 4.56
N LEU A 112 -11.38 3.60 4.43
CA LEU A 112 -10.55 3.92 5.58
C LEU A 112 -11.16 5.01 6.45
N LYS A 113 -11.86 5.99 5.87
CA LYS A 113 -12.54 7.03 6.65
C LYS A 113 -13.57 6.42 7.61
N GLU A 114 -14.38 5.47 7.13
CA GLU A 114 -15.37 4.79 7.97
C GLU A 114 -14.73 3.89 9.03
N LEU A 115 -13.72 3.11 8.63
CA LEU A 115 -13.03 2.20 9.54
C LEU A 115 -12.29 2.99 10.63
N LYS A 116 -11.54 4.02 10.26
CA LYS A 116 -10.79 4.87 11.21
C LYS A 116 -11.67 5.70 12.13
N PHE A 117 -12.89 6.01 11.71
CA PHE A 117 -13.87 6.62 12.61
C PHE A 117 -14.18 5.70 13.80
N THR A 118 -14.13 4.38 13.60
CA THR A 118 -14.41 3.37 14.63
C THR A 118 -13.13 2.92 15.34
N ASN A 119 -12.03 2.71 14.61
CA ASN A 119 -10.72 2.38 15.15
C ASN A 119 -9.64 3.26 14.50
N PRO A 120 -9.23 4.37 15.12
CA PRO A 120 -8.28 5.31 14.54
C PRO A 120 -6.84 4.78 14.45
N ASN A 121 -6.55 3.65 15.11
CA ASN A 121 -5.21 3.05 15.12
C ASN A 121 -4.89 2.26 13.85
N ILE A 122 -5.92 1.89 13.06
CA ILE A 122 -5.73 1.20 11.79
C ILE A 122 -4.91 2.07 10.86
N LYS A 123 -3.94 1.46 10.19
CA LYS A 123 -3.26 2.08 9.05
C LYS A 123 -3.70 1.46 7.75
N GLY A 124 -3.67 2.23 6.68
CA GLY A 124 -4.00 1.67 5.38
C GLY A 124 -3.71 2.54 4.18
N GLY A 125 -3.86 1.92 3.02
CA GLY A 125 -3.44 2.53 1.78
C GLY A 125 -3.66 1.66 0.56
N ILE A 126 -2.86 1.94 -0.46
CA ILE A 126 -2.90 1.23 -1.73
C ILE A 126 -1.49 0.86 -2.17
N ILE A 127 -1.35 -0.36 -2.68
CA ILE A 127 -0.13 -0.88 -3.27
C ILE A 127 -0.40 -1.07 -4.77
N CYS A 128 0.52 -0.64 -5.62
CA CYS A 128 0.35 -0.83 -7.05
C CYS A 128 1.63 -1.21 -7.79
N TYR A 129 1.46 -1.96 -8.88
CA TYR A 129 2.55 -2.35 -9.77
C TYR A 129 2.81 -1.31 -10.87
N LYS A 130 1.76 -0.60 -11.31
CA LYS A 130 1.84 0.47 -12.31
C LYS A 130 0.92 1.63 -11.95
N LEU A 131 1.34 2.84 -12.24
CA LEU A 131 0.49 4.03 -12.21
C LEU A 131 -0.26 4.16 -13.53
N ASP A 132 -1.57 4.38 -13.43
CA ASP A 132 -2.43 4.75 -14.56
C ASP A 132 -3.03 6.14 -14.32
N CYS A 133 -2.17 7.01 -13.81
CA CYS A 133 -2.40 8.42 -13.60
C CYS A 133 -1.05 9.17 -13.62
N ASN A 134 -1.09 10.47 -13.89
CA ASN A 134 0.11 11.29 -13.85
C ASN A 134 0.59 11.46 -12.40
N GLU A 135 1.84 11.10 -12.12
CA GLU A 135 2.43 11.14 -10.78
C GLU A 135 2.36 12.54 -10.14
N SER A 136 2.67 13.59 -10.90
CA SER A 136 2.63 14.97 -10.39
C SER A 136 1.21 15.38 -9.98
N ASN A 137 0.21 15.01 -10.78
CA ASN A 137 -1.19 15.28 -10.46
C ASN A 137 -1.67 14.45 -9.26
N LEU A 138 -1.16 13.24 -9.09
CA LEU A 138 -1.42 12.42 -7.90
C LEU A 138 -0.82 13.08 -6.65
N LEU A 139 0.47 13.39 -6.66
CA LEU A 139 1.20 13.92 -5.50
C LEU A 139 0.68 15.30 -5.04
N LYS A 140 0.15 16.12 -5.97
CA LYS A 140 -0.57 17.37 -5.63
C LYS A 140 -1.75 17.16 -4.68
N LYS A 141 -2.46 16.03 -4.78
CA LYS A 141 -3.59 15.70 -3.89
C LYS A 141 -3.14 15.40 -2.45
N PHE A 142 -1.85 15.17 -2.28
CA PHE A 142 -1.17 14.90 -1.02
C PHE A 142 -0.26 16.06 -0.57
N GLY A 143 -0.41 17.25 -1.18
CA GLY A 143 0.28 18.47 -0.77
C GLY A 143 1.63 18.73 -1.45
N PHE A 144 2.05 17.88 -2.39
CA PHE A 144 3.33 18.05 -3.06
C PHE A 144 3.21 18.85 -4.36
N THR A 145 4.16 19.74 -4.61
CA THR A 145 4.34 20.36 -5.93
C THR A 145 5.72 20.04 -6.45
N PHE A 146 5.81 19.75 -7.75
CA PHE A 146 7.09 19.57 -8.41
C PHE A 146 7.77 20.92 -8.62
N ASP A 147 8.95 21.07 -8.05
CA ASP A 147 9.84 22.20 -8.24
C ASP A 147 10.81 21.88 -9.39
N LYS A 148 10.79 22.72 -10.42
CA LYS A 148 11.61 22.53 -11.63
C LYS A 148 13.08 22.87 -11.42
N ASP A 149 13.37 23.77 -10.49
CA ASP A 149 14.73 24.29 -10.28
C ASP A 149 15.58 23.23 -9.58
N ILE A 150 15.01 22.56 -8.58
CA ILE A 150 15.66 21.43 -7.89
C ILE A 150 15.26 20.06 -8.45
N LYS A 151 14.39 20.02 -9.46
CA LYS A 151 13.86 18.79 -10.10
C LYS A 151 13.33 17.78 -9.07
N SER A 152 12.64 18.25 -8.04
CA SER A 152 12.18 17.45 -6.92
C SER A 152 10.81 17.91 -6.44
N TYR A 153 10.15 17.12 -5.61
CA TYR A 153 8.87 17.49 -5.00
C TYR A 153 9.08 18.17 -3.65
N ILE A 154 8.36 19.26 -3.44
CA ILE A 154 8.31 19.98 -2.16
C ILE A 154 6.91 19.80 -1.58
N ASN A 155 6.83 19.42 -0.30
CA ASN A 155 5.57 19.38 0.43
C ASN A 155 5.23 20.80 0.89
N ASN A 156 4.16 21.38 0.35
CA ASN A 156 3.79 22.78 0.56
C ASN A 156 2.99 23.03 1.84
N GLU A 157 3.14 22.19 2.86
CA GLU A 157 2.47 22.31 4.18
C GLU A 157 1.01 22.76 4.09
N LYS A 158 0.22 22.21 3.15
CA LYS A 158 -1.20 22.51 3.11
C LYS A 158 -1.92 21.74 4.21
N ASP A 159 -2.72 22.44 5.01
CA ASP A 159 -3.58 21.88 6.06
C ASP A 159 -4.69 20.94 5.55
N PHE A 160 -4.81 20.75 4.23
CA PHE A 160 -5.85 19.93 3.62
C PHE A 160 -5.31 18.98 2.55
N TYR A 161 -5.34 17.69 2.88
CA TYR A 161 -5.14 16.59 1.93
C TYR A 161 -6.48 16.10 1.39
N GLU A 162 -6.60 15.93 0.07
CA GLU A 162 -7.83 15.43 -0.55
C GLU A 162 -8.19 14.02 -0.04
N PHE A 163 -7.16 13.21 0.23
CA PHE A 163 -7.30 11.83 0.73
C PHE A 163 -6.67 11.69 2.13
N SER A 164 -7.26 12.38 3.11
CA SER A 164 -6.75 12.45 4.48
C SER A 164 -6.83 11.14 5.28
N SER A 165 -7.61 10.16 4.83
CA SER A 165 -7.72 8.85 5.52
C SER A 165 -6.69 7.83 5.05
N ILE A 166 -5.99 8.11 3.96
CA ILE A 166 -4.86 7.29 3.47
C ILE A 166 -3.64 7.53 4.37
N ASP A 167 -2.91 6.49 4.73
CA ASP A 167 -1.57 6.58 5.33
C ASP A 167 -0.48 6.26 4.32
N TYR A 168 -0.76 5.38 3.35
CA TYR A 168 0.25 4.85 2.43
C TYR A 168 -0.21 4.85 0.96
N ILE A 169 0.69 5.27 0.06
CA ILE A 169 0.64 4.90 -1.37
C ILE A 169 1.98 4.30 -1.72
N ILE A 170 1.98 3.06 -2.18
CA ILE A 170 3.20 2.35 -2.59
C ILE A 170 3.08 2.07 -4.09
N SER A 171 4.03 2.60 -4.86
CA SER A 171 4.15 2.33 -6.29
C SER A 171 5.44 1.59 -6.57
N PHE A 172 5.31 0.37 -7.07
CA PHE A 172 6.38 -0.41 -7.65
C PHE A 172 6.51 -0.20 -9.16
N ASP A 173 5.92 0.87 -9.70
CA ASP A 173 6.08 1.21 -11.10
C ASP A 173 7.55 1.53 -11.41
N SER A 174 8.17 0.77 -12.32
CA SER A 174 9.57 0.96 -12.73
C SER A 174 9.91 2.42 -13.06
N ASP A 175 8.95 3.14 -13.64
CA ASP A 175 9.11 4.49 -14.14
C ASP A 175 8.79 5.55 -13.08
N ASN A 176 8.01 5.19 -12.06
CA ASN A 176 7.47 6.11 -11.04
C ASN A 176 7.43 5.41 -9.67
N GLU A 177 8.56 4.88 -9.24
CA GLU A 177 8.67 4.10 -8.01
C GLU A 177 8.75 5.02 -6.79
N PHE A 178 7.86 4.81 -5.82
CA PHE A 178 7.85 5.61 -4.59
C PHE A 178 7.05 4.97 -3.46
N ILE A 179 7.32 5.45 -2.24
CA ILE A 179 6.44 5.30 -1.08
C ILE A 179 6.03 6.69 -0.61
N LEU A 180 4.72 6.90 -0.53
CA LEU A 180 4.14 8.01 0.19
C LEU A 180 3.66 7.48 1.53
N SER A 181 4.14 8.05 2.64
CA SER A 181 3.78 7.63 4.01
C SER A 181 3.53 8.83 4.91
N ARG A 182 2.89 8.63 6.06
CA ARG A 182 2.76 9.68 7.09
C ARG A 182 3.90 9.66 8.09
N ASP A 183 4.40 10.83 8.46
CA ASP A 183 5.34 11.01 9.56
C ASP A 183 4.62 11.11 10.92
N ILE A 184 5.40 11.30 12.00
CA ILE A 184 4.90 11.47 13.36
C ILE A 184 4.02 12.73 13.54
N SER A 185 4.17 13.72 12.66
CA SER A 185 3.38 14.96 12.64
C SER A 185 2.14 14.82 11.76
N ASN A 186 1.82 13.59 11.31
CA ASN A 186 0.72 13.27 10.42
C ASN A 186 0.81 13.94 9.03
N ARG A 187 2.02 14.36 8.61
CA ARG A 187 2.30 14.94 7.28
C ARG A 187 2.76 13.85 6.34
N PHE A 188 2.46 14.00 5.05
CA PHE A 188 2.97 13.07 4.06
C PHE A 188 4.46 13.31 3.75
N VAL A 189 5.20 12.22 3.64
CA VAL A 189 6.59 12.16 3.22
C VAL A 189 6.65 11.30 1.96
N LEU A 190 7.34 11.80 0.95
CA LEU A 190 7.58 11.11 -0.31
C LEU A 190 8.99 10.53 -0.32
N ASP A 191 9.08 9.23 -0.48
CA ASP A 191 10.34 8.51 -0.61
C ASP A 191 10.48 7.90 -2.00
N LYS A 192 11.56 8.26 -2.68
CA LYS A 192 11.91 7.77 -4.02
C LYS A 192 13.29 7.12 -4.06
N LYS A 193 13.94 6.93 -2.90
CA LYS A 193 15.26 6.30 -2.85
C LYS A 193 15.09 4.79 -3.05
N LYS A 194 15.61 4.29 -4.16
CA LYS A 194 15.62 2.87 -4.51
C LYS A 194 16.68 2.10 -3.73
N PRO A 195 16.46 0.80 -3.46
CA PRO A 195 15.17 0.11 -3.61
C PRO A 195 14.18 0.53 -2.51
N ILE A 196 12.91 0.70 -2.86
CA ILE A 196 11.85 1.06 -1.91
C ILE A 196 11.33 -0.15 -1.12
N ILE A 197 11.60 -1.38 -1.59
CA ILE A 197 11.04 -2.61 -0.99
C ILE A 197 11.39 -2.78 0.50
N SER A 198 12.58 -2.35 0.94
CA SER A 198 12.99 -2.43 2.34
C SER A 198 12.11 -1.58 3.23
N LYS A 199 11.81 -0.35 2.80
CA LYS A 199 10.89 0.58 3.49
C LYS A 199 9.45 0.07 3.44
N PHE A 200 9.04 -0.51 2.33
CA PHE A 200 7.73 -1.16 2.22
C PHE A 200 7.57 -2.28 3.25
N LEU A 201 8.56 -3.17 3.36
CA LEU A 201 8.54 -4.27 4.31
C LEU A 201 8.55 -3.78 5.77
N MET A 202 9.24 -2.66 6.06
CA MET A 202 9.25 -2.04 7.39
C MET A 202 7.87 -1.57 7.87
N ILE A 203 6.90 -1.34 6.97
CA ILE A 203 5.51 -1.02 7.35
C ILE A 203 4.88 -2.15 8.16
N PHE A 204 5.31 -3.38 7.91
CA PHE A 204 4.73 -4.60 8.49
C PHE A 204 5.51 -5.13 9.70
N LYS A 205 6.51 -4.39 10.18
CA LYS A 205 7.19 -4.69 11.43
C LYS A 205 6.31 -4.34 12.63
#